data_AF-A0A4Y2GCM1-F1
#
_entry.id   AF-A0A4Y2GCM1-F1
#
_cell.length_a   1.000
_cell.length_b   1.000
_cell.length_c   1.000
_cell.angle_alpha   90.00
_cell.angle_beta   90.00
_cell.angle_gamma   90.00
#
_symmetry.space_group_name_H-M   'P 1'
#
loop_
_entity.id
_entity.type
_entity.pdbx_description
1 polymer ?
#
loop_
_entity_poly.entity_id
_entity_poly.type
_entity_poly.pdbx_seq_one_letter_code
_entity_poly.pdbx_strand_id
1 'polypeptide(L)'
;MKSVERIRRTKKHIACYAMFYESMTATMFQEKFLSNDKNKQRLINMLCVKFQKEGFVVKQADYLIIKSALEIGKRSQCLVVVGEDIDLLVIMTPSTNSENIFFLKPWRDDAGDALYCAETLNIVPHIRDNISFLHEFSGWDTTFALFRQGKMEFMNVLNSIKL
;
A
#
# COMPACT_ATOMS: atom_id res chain seq x y z
N MET A 1 10.00 0.82 19.77
CA MET A 1 10.06 -0.65 19.63
C MET A 1 10.30 -1.08 18.18
N LYS A 2 9.45 -0.67 17.20
CA LYS A 2 9.62 -0.98 15.76
C LYS A 2 10.97 -0.57 15.13
N SER A 3 11.57 0.53 15.59
CA SER A 3 12.86 1.05 15.11
C SER A 3 14.05 0.20 15.57
N VAL A 4 14.04 -0.28 16.82
CA VAL A 4 15.12 -1.08 17.42
C VAL A 4 15.19 -2.47 16.79
N GLU A 5 14.03 -3.09 16.54
CA GLU A 5 13.94 -4.38 15.84
C GLU A 5 14.44 -4.31 14.39
N ARG A 6 14.11 -3.22 13.68
CA ARG A 6 14.60 -2.96 12.32
C ARG A 6 16.12 -2.83 12.32
N ILE A 7 16.68 -2.02 13.21
CA ILE A 7 18.14 -1.81 13.37
C ILE A 7 18.86 -3.14 13.69
N ARG A 8 18.28 -4.00 14.54
CA ARG A 8 18.86 -5.31 14.87
C ARG A 8 18.97 -6.23 13.66
N ARG A 9 17.99 -6.19 12.73
CA ARG A 9 18.01 -6.97 11.47
C ARG A 9 18.94 -6.36 10.41
N THR A 10 19.23 -5.06 10.46
CA THR A 10 20.08 -4.37 9.47
C THR A 10 21.58 -4.39 9.77
N LYS A 11 22.05 -5.04 10.85
CA LYS A 11 23.48 -5.22 11.15
C LYS A 11 24.21 -6.22 10.23
N LYS A 12 23.79 -6.33 8.96
CA LYS A 12 24.47 -7.03 7.87
C LYS A 12 24.80 -5.99 6.80
N HIS A 13 26.09 -5.73 6.57
CA HIS A 13 26.66 -4.91 5.49
C HIS A 13 25.75 -3.78 4.95
N ILE A 14 25.60 -2.70 5.73
CA ILE A 14 24.97 -1.47 5.23
C ILE A 14 25.78 -0.97 4.05
N ALA A 15 25.13 -0.74 2.91
CA ALA A 15 25.81 -0.25 1.72
C ALA A 15 26.44 1.13 1.94
N CYS A 16 27.52 1.42 1.20
CA CYS A 16 28.10 2.75 1.18
C CYS A 16 27.08 3.78 0.67
N TYR A 17 27.27 5.02 1.11
CA TYR A 17 26.54 6.14 0.56
C TYR A 17 26.85 6.25 -0.94
N ALA A 18 25.81 6.32 -1.76
CA ALA A 18 25.91 6.40 -3.21
C ALA A 18 25.55 7.81 -3.66
N MET A 19 26.48 8.47 -4.35
CA MET A 19 26.19 9.68 -5.10
C MET A 19 25.65 9.30 -6.47
N PHE A 20 24.42 9.71 -6.77
CA PHE A 20 23.78 9.46 -8.06
C PHE A 20 22.95 10.66 -8.53
N TYR A 21 22.68 10.64 -9.83
CA TYR A 21 21.87 11.60 -10.58
C TYR A 21 20.92 10.85 -11.51
N GLU A 22 19.92 11.55 -12.05
CA GLU A 22 18.87 10.97 -12.89
C GLU A 22 19.39 10.20 -14.12
N SER A 23 20.47 10.69 -14.73
CA SER A 23 21.05 10.09 -15.94
C SER A 23 22.01 8.92 -15.67
N MET A 24 22.27 8.57 -14.40
CA MET A 24 23.21 7.50 -14.06
C MET A 24 22.58 6.11 -14.15
N THR A 25 23.32 5.15 -14.69
CA THR A 25 22.94 3.74 -14.67
C THR A 25 23.20 3.12 -13.30
N ALA A 26 22.28 2.27 -12.82
CA ALA A 26 22.44 1.58 -11.54
C ALA A 26 23.58 0.55 -11.60
N THR A 27 24.63 0.77 -10.80
CA THR A 27 25.79 -0.13 -10.70
C THR A 27 25.72 -1.07 -9.48
N MET A 28 24.69 -0.90 -8.64
CA MET A 28 24.49 -1.67 -7.41
C MET A 28 23.12 -2.34 -7.40
N PHE A 29 23.05 -3.51 -6.77
CA PHE A 29 21.77 -4.17 -6.52
C PHE A 29 20.84 -3.31 -5.66
N GLN A 30 19.56 -3.31 -6.02
CA GLN A 30 18.50 -2.52 -5.36
C GLN A 30 18.46 -2.75 -3.85
N GLU A 31 18.44 -4.00 -3.41
CA GLU A 31 18.38 -4.35 -1.97
C GLU A 31 19.56 -3.75 -1.20
N LYS A 32 20.76 -3.84 -1.78
CA LYS A 32 21.98 -3.26 -1.22
C LYS A 32 21.85 -1.74 -1.17
N PHE A 33 21.45 -1.08 -2.25
CA PHE A 33 21.26 0.37 -2.28
C PHE A 33 20.24 0.85 -1.23
N LEU A 34 19.08 0.19 -1.14
CA LEU A 34 17.98 0.52 -0.24
C LEU A 34 18.25 0.14 1.23
N SER A 35 19.29 -0.66 1.50
CA SER A 35 19.74 -0.92 2.88
C SER A 35 20.26 0.33 3.59
N ASN A 36 20.69 1.35 2.85
CA ASN A 36 21.20 2.61 3.39
C ASN A 36 20.12 3.71 3.41
N ASP A 37 19.83 4.26 4.60
CA ASP A 37 18.79 5.28 4.78
C ASP A 37 19.09 6.60 4.05
N LYS A 38 20.36 7.02 3.96
CA LYS A 38 20.73 8.23 3.22
C LYS A 38 20.50 8.08 1.73
N ASN A 39 20.77 6.88 1.19
CA ASN A 39 20.50 6.58 -0.22
C ASN A 39 18.99 6.61 -0.52
N LYS A 40 18.18 6.01 0.37
CA LYS A 40 16.71 6.06 0.27
C LYS A 40 16.18 7.50 0.30
N GLN A 41 16.62 8.31 1.26
CA GLN A 41 16.18 9.70 1.38
C GLN A 41 16.55 10.53 0.13
N ARG A 42 17.76 10.36 -0.39
CA ARG A 42 18.19 11.04 -1.62
C ARG A 42 17.34 10.62 -2.82
N LEU A 43 17.02 9.32 -2.94
CA LEU A 43 16.20 8.80 -4.03
C LEU A 43 14.78 9.38 -3.97
N ILE A 44 14.17 9.38 -2.78
CA ILE A 44 12.84 9.96 -2.54
C ILE A 44 12.84 11.44 -2.94
N ASN A 45 13.81 12.23 -2.46
CA ASN A 45 13.89 13.65 -2.79
C ASN A 45 14.03 13.92 -4.28
N MET A 46 14.87 13.13 -4.98
CA MET A 46 15.04 13.24 -6.42
C MET A 46 13.72 12.97 -7.16
N LEU A 47 13.01 11.90 -6.78
CA LEU A 47 11.70 11.57 -7.36
C LEU A 47 10.66 12.66 -7.07
N CYS A 48 10.59 13.16 -5.83
CA CYS A 48 9.68 14.24 -5.45
C CYS A 48 9.89 15.48 -6.34
N VAL A 49 11.14 15.92 -6.51
CA VAL A 49 11.46 17.07 -7.36
C VAL A 49 11.05 16.82 -8.81
N LYS A 50 11.29 15.61 -9.33
CA LYS A 50 10.93 15.26 -10.71
C LYS A 50 9.41 15.29 -10.92
N PHE A 51 8.64 14.63 -10.07
CA PHE A 51 7.18 14.66 -10.16
C PHE A 51 6.60 16.07 -9.98
N GLN A 52 7.15 16.88 -9.07
CA GLN A 52 6.73 18.27 -8.90
C GLN A 52 7.00 19.12 -10.16
N LYS A 53 8.13 18.89 -10.85
CA LYS A 53 8.43 19.58 -12.11
C LYS A 53 7.45 19.23 -13.23
N GLU A 54 6.98 17.98 -13.27
CA GLU A 54 5.93 17.53 -14.19
C GLU A 54 4.51 17.98 -13.77
N GLY A 55 4.39 18.82 -12.73
CA GLY A 55 3.12 19.38 -12.28
C GLY A 55 2.34 18.51 -11.29
N PHE A 56 2.90 17.39 -10.81
CA PHE A 56 2.24 16.55 -9.82
C PHE A 56 2.38 17.11 -8.41
N VAL A 57 1.28 17.04 -7.64
CA VAL A 57 1.31 17.30 -6.20
C VAL A 57 1.86 16.07 -5.49
N VAL A 58 3.09 16.16 -4.98
CA VAL A 58 3.73 15.06 -4.26
C VAL A 58 3.51 15.18 -2.75
N LYS A 59 3.04 14.11 -2.13
CA LYS A 59 2.95 13.95 -0.67
C LYS A 59 3.63 12.64 -0.28
N GLN A 60 4.31 12.63 0.87
CA GLN A 60 4.93 11.41 1.36
C GLN A 60 3.85 10.40 1.79
N ALA A 61 4.11 9.14 1.47
CA ALA A 61 3.25 8.01 1.80
C ALA A 61 3.27 7.72 3.30
N ASP A 62 2.18 8.08 3.99
CA ASP A 62 1.90 7.69 5.38
C ASP A 62 0.68 6.76 5.43
N TYR A 63 0.35 6.20 6.60
CA TYR A 63 -0.95 5.56 6.87
C TYR A 63 -2.15 6.44 6.42
N LEU A 64 -1.93 7.75 6.27
CA LEU A 64 -2.89 8.74 5.82
C LEU A 64 -3.06 8.85 4.29
N ILE A 65 -2.38 8.04 3.46
CA ILE A 65 -2.58 8.04 1.99
C ILE A 65 -4.06 7.85 1.67
N ILE A 66 -4.70 6.90 2.35
CA ILE A 66 -6.08 6.55 2.05
C ILE A 66 -7.05 7.62 2.55
N LYS A 67 -6.77 8.21 3.71
CA LYS A 67 -7.53 9.37 4.21
C LYS A 67 -7.43 10.55 3.23
N SER A 68 -6.24 10.79 2.69
CA SER A 68 -6.02 11.86 1.70
C SER A 68 -6.72 11.56 0.39
N ALA A 69 -6.64 10.32 -0.10
CA ALA A 69 -7.34 9.85 -1.29
C ALA A 69 -8.86 9.99 -1.13
N LEU A 70 -9.41 9.62 0.03
CA LEU A 70 -10.82 9.77 0.35
C LEU A 70 -11.28 11.24 0.33
N GLU A 71 -10.52 12.14 0.97
CA GLU A 71 -10.85 13.57 0.96
C GLU A 71 -10.81 14.17 -0.44
N ILE A 72 -9.89 13.70 -1.30
CA ILE A 72 -9.86 14.06 -2.73
C ILE A 72 -11.08 13.46 -3.44
N GLY A 73 -11.41 12.19 -3.19
CA GLY A 73 -12.55 11.48 -3.77
C GLY A 73 -13.88 12.17 -3.47
N LYS A 74 -14.10 12.65 -2.24
CA LYS A 74 -15.30 13.41 -1.86
C LYS A 74 -15.52 14.68 -2.70
N ARG A 75 -14.43 15.25 -3.24
CA ARG A 75 -14.45 16.50 -4.03
C ARG A 75 -14.31 16.24 -5.53
N SER A 76 -14.09 14.98 -5.93
CA SER A 76 -13.78 14.60 -7.30
C SER A 76 -14.92 13.77 -7.88
N GLN A 77 -15.18 13.92 -9.18
CA GLN A 77 -16.18 13.09 -9.85
C GLN A 77 -15.73 11.63 -9.97
N CYS A 78 -14.42 11.38 -10.01
CA CYS A 78 -13.80 10.06 -10.09
C CYS A 78 -12.44 10.07 -9.39
N LEU A 79 -12.10 8.99 -8.68
CA LEU A 79 -10.81 8.78 -8.04
C LEU A 79 -10.23 7.44 -8.49
N VAL A 80 -9.01 7.46 -9.02
CA VAL A 80 -8.25 6.25 -9.33
C VAL A 80 -7.05 6.16 -8.42
N VAL A 81 -6.96 5.08 -7.64
CA VAL A 81 -5.81 4.77 -6.81
C VAL A 81 -4.97 3.72 -7.53
N VAL A 82 -3.73 4.08 -7.86
CA VAL A 82 -2.80 3.16 -8.54
C VAL A 82 -1.86 2.56 -7.50
N GLY A 83 -1.78 1.23 -7.43
CA GLY A 83 -0.91 0.58 -6.46
C GLY A 83 -0.79 -0.93 -6.68
N GLU A 84 0.31 -1.51 -6.21
CA GLU A 84 0.49 -2.97 -6.28
C GLU A 84 -0.14 -3.69 -5.08
N ASP A 85 -0.23 -3.03 -3.95
CA ASP A 85 -0.66 -3.62 -2.70
C ASP A 85 -2.19 -3.74 -2.62
N ILE A 86 -2.69 -4.97 -2.49
CA ILE A 86 -4.13 -5.24 -2.37
C ILE A 86 -4.71 -4.70 -1.06
N ASP A 87 -3.87 -4.47 -0.05
CA ASP A 87 -4.29 -3.88 1.21
C ASP A 87 -4.87 -2.47 1.00
N LEU A 88 -4.41 -1.74 -0.03
CA LEU A 88 -4.97 -0.44 -0.41
C LEU A 88 -6.44 -0.57 -0.86
N LEU A 89 -6.75 -1.59 -1.65
CA LEU A 89 -8.11 -1.87 -2.11
C LEU A 89 -9.02 -2.23 -0.93
N VAL A 90 -8.54 -3.06 -0.01
CA VAL A 90 -9.30 -3.49 1.17
C VAL A 90 -9.68 -2.30 2.06
N ILE A 91 -8.76 -1.36 2.28
CA ILE A 91 -9.02 -0.20 3.13
C ILE A 91 -9.92 0.85 2.43
N MET A 92 -9.92 0.93 1.09
CA MET A 92 -10.81 1.83 0.34
C MET A 92 -12.28 1.37 0.35
N THR A 93 -12.50 0.06 0.40
CA THR A 93 -13.81 -0.60 0.25
C THR A 93 -14.89 -0.15 1.26
N PRO A 94 -14.63 -0.06 2.58
CA PRO A 94 -15.63 0.39 3.56
C PRO A 94 -15.77 1.91 3.63
N SER A 95 -14.77 2.65 3.17
CA SER A 95 -14.72 4.09 3.37
C SER A 95 -15.57 4.89 2.36
N THR A 96 -16.12 4.23 1.35
CA THR A 96 -16.65 4.90 0.15
C THR A 96 -17.94 4.26 -0.34
N ASN A 97 -19.05 5.00 -0.29
CA ASN A 97 -20.33 4.61 -0.92
C ASN A 97 -20.40 4.99 -2.40
N SER A 98 -19.26 5.30 -3.02
CA SER A 98 -19.21 5.96 -4.32
C SER A 98 -18.78 4.97 -5.40
N GLU A 99 -19.65 4.78 -6.38
CA GLU A 99 -19.45 4.04 -7.63
C GLU A 99 -18.25 4.55 -8.47
N ASN A 100 -17.69 5.71 -8.12
CA ASN A 100 -16.67 6.41 -8.90
C ASN A 100 -15.24 6.26 -8.36
N ILE A 101 -14.97 5.20 -7.59
CA ILE A 101 -13.63 4.94 -7.04
C ILE A 101 -13.09 3.62 -7.57
N PHE A 102 -11.91 3.71 -8.16
CA PHE A 102 -11.25 2.60 -8.82
C PHE A 102 -9.86 2.38 -8.26
N PHE A 103 -9.45 1.12 -8.21
CA PHE A 103 -8.08 0.71 -7.92
C PHE A 103 -7.46 0.12 -9.16
N LEU A 104 -6.37 0.71 -9.65
CA LEU A 104 -5.60 0.20 -10.78
C LEU A 104 -4.37 -0.51 -10.22
N LYS A 105 -4.29 -1.81 -10.44
CA LYS A 105 -3.11 -2.61 -10.15
C LYS A 105 -2.27 -2.72 -11.42
N PRO A 106 -1.14 -1.99 -11.51
CA PRO A 106 -0.22 -2.18 -12.62
C PRO A 106 0.40 -3.58 -12.52
N TRP A 107 0.35 -4.34 -13.60
CA TRP A 107 1.01 -5.65 -13.65
C TRP A 107 2.45 -5.49 -14.13
N ARG A 108 3.36 -6.35 -13.64
CA ARG A 108 4.78 -6.28 -14.01
C ARG A 108 5.12 -6.99 -15.32
N ASP A 109 4.24 -7.86 -15.81
CA ASP A 109 4.40 -8.66 -17.04
C ASP A 109 3.35 -8.32 -18.12
N ASP A 110 3.39 -8.99 -19.27
CA ASP A 110 2.56 -8.73 -20.46
C ASP A 110 1.02 -8.95 -20.28
N ALA A 111 0.55 -9.21 -19.06
CA ALA A 111 -0.86 -9.50 -18.76
C ALA A 111 -1.78 -8.26 -18.72
N GLY A 112 -1.23 -7.05 -18.84
CA GLY A 112 -1.97 -5.79 -18.79
C GLY A 112 -2.40 -5.38 -17.38
N ASP A 113 -2.77 -4.11 -17.21
CA ASP A 113 -3.19 -3.58 -15.91
C ASP A 113 -4.57 -4.09 -15.52
N ALA A 114 -4.77 -4.38 -14.23
CA ALA A 114 -6.06 -4.80 -13.69
C ALA A 114 -6.77 -3.64 -12.98
N LEU A 115 -8.00 -3.33 -13.41
CA LEU A 115 -8.85 -2.30 -12.79
C LEU A 115 -9.91 -2.97 -11.91
N TYR A 116 -9.98 -2.55 -10.66
CA TYR A 116 -10.96 -3.02 -9.67
C TYR A 116 -11.86 -1.86 -9.26
N CYS A 117 -13.18 -2.09 -9.20
CA CYS A 117 -14.13 -1.17 -8.57
C CYS A 117 -14.64 -1.80 -7.26
N ALA A 118 -15.11 -0.97 -6.33
CA ALA A 118 -15.75 -1.42 -5.10
C ALA A 118 -16.95 -2.35 -5.37
N GLU A 119 -17.68 -2.16 -6.47
CA GLU A 119 -18.77 -3.06 -6.91
C GLU A 119 -18.27 -4.42 -7.41
N THR A 120 -17.06 -4.49 -7.98
CA THR A 120 -16.50 -5.72 -8.55
C THR A 120 -16.07 -6.71 -7.46
N LEU A 121 -15.77 -6.19 -6.27
CA LEU A 121 -15.67 -6.98 -5.06
C LEU A 121 -17.09 -7.37 -4.66
N ASN A 122 -17.56 -8.52 -5.14
CA ASN A 122 -18.87 -9.13 -4.84
C ASN A 122 -18.95 -9.58 -3.37
N ILE A 123 -18.63 -8.67 -2.45
CA ILE A 123 -18.50 -8.85 -1.02
C ILE A 123 -19.84 -8.48 -0.41
N VAL A 124 -20.41 -9.41 0.36
CA VAL A 124 -21.69 -9.21 1.03
C VAL A 124 -21.64 -7.93 1.88
N PRO A 125 -22.68 -7.08 1.90
CA PRO A 125 -22.64 -5.77 2.57
C PRO A 125 -22.10 -5.80 4.02
N HIS A 126 -22.47 -6.80 4.82
CA HIS A 126 -21.97 -6.96 6.19
C HIS A 126 -20.48 -7.31 6.26
N ILE A 127 -19.92 -8.00 5.25
CA ILE A 127 -18.48 -8.26 5.15
C ILE A 127 -17.76 -6.98 4.69
N ARG A 128 -18.35 -6.21 3.77
CA ARG A 128 -17.81 -4.92 3.30
C ARG A 128 -17.65 -3.95 4.45
N ASP A 129 -18.68 -3.77 5.28
CA ASP A 129 -18.66 -2.83 6.40
C ASP A 129 -17.64 -3.24 7.48
N ASN A 130 -17.37 -4.55 7.58
CA ASN A 130 -16.40 -5.12 8.51
C ASN A 130 -15.05 -5.44 7.87
N ILE A 131 -14.79 -5.10 6.61
CA ILE A 131 -13.61 -5.61 5.88
C ILE A 131 -12.30 -5.08 6.46
N SER A 132 -12.28 -3.84 6.97
CA SER A 132 -11.12 -3.30 7.68
C SER A 132 -10.88 -4.01 9.00
N PHE A 133 -11.95 -4.33 9.73
CA PHE A 133 -11.85 -5.13 10.95
C PHE A 133 -11.32 -6.52 10.63
N LEU A 134 -11.87 -7.18 9.60
CA LEU A 134 -11.42 -8.46 9.06
C LEU A 134 -9.95 -8.46 8.67
N HIS A 135 -9.50 -7.42 7.97
CA HIS A 135 -8.11 -7.27 7.54
C HIS A 135 -7.17 -7.15 8.73
N GLU A 136 -7.48 -6.24 9.65
CA GLU A 136 -6.68 -6.00 10.85
C GLU A 136 -6.63 -7.24 11.75
N PHE A 137 -7.75 -7.97 11.85
CA PHE A 137 -7.89 -9.16 12.69
C PHE A 137 -7.28 -10.43 12.06
N SER A 138 -7.30 -10.53 10.73
CA SER A 138 -6.68 -11.63 9.98
C SER A 138 -5.17 -11.46 9.79
N GLY A 139 -4.63 -10.33 10.28
CA GLY A 139 -3.23 -9.98 10.27
C GLY A 139 -2.84 -9.23 9.00
N TRP A 140 -2.42 -7.97 9.19
CA TRP A 140 -1.46 -7.31 8.30
C TRP A 140 -0.25 -8.24 8.14
N ASP A 141 0.48 -8.15 7.02
CA ASP A 141 1.74 -8.90 6.76
C ASP A 141 2.83 -8.76 7.86
N THR A 142 2.55 -8.06 8.96
CA THR A 142 3.47 -7.93 10.09
C THR A 142 2.83 -7.83 11.48
N THR A 143 1.53 -8.08 11.73
CA THR A 143 1.01 -7.94 13.11
C THR A 143 -0.16 -8.88 13.44
N PHE A 144 0.10 -9.78 14.41
CA PHE A 144 -0.80 -10.67 15.16
C PHE A 144 -1.95 -11.36 14.39
N ALA A 145 -1.65 -12.50 13.75
CA ALA A 145 -2.66 -13.54 13.55
C ALA A 145 -3.03 -14.16 14.90
N LEU A 146 -4.32 -14.41 15.15
CA LEU A 146 -4.77 -15.21 16.28
C LEU A 146 -4.08 -16.58 16.25
N PHE A 147 -3.53 -16.99 17.39
CA PHE A 147 -2.85 -18.28 17.51
C PHE A 147 -3.81 -19.41 17.10
N ARG A 148 -3.49 -20.08 15.98
CA ARG A 148 -4.26 -21.19 15.37
C ARG A 148 -5.54 -20.84 14.61
N GLN A 149 -5.74 -19.59 14.19
CA GLN A 149 -6.91 -19.25 13.37
C GLN A 149 -6.48 -18.71 12.00
N GLY A 150 -6.76 -19.47 10.94
CA GLY A 150 -6.48 -19.06 9.57
C GLY A 150 -7.52 -18.09 9.01
N LYS A 151 -7.17 -17.35 7.95
CA LYS A 151 -8.09 -16.42 7.24
C LYS A 151 -9.46 -17.07 6.92
N MET A 152 -9.44 -18.34 6.51
CA MET A 152 -10.63 -19.09 6.11
C MET A 152 -11.53 -19.48 7.29
N GLU A 153 -10.96 -19.87 8.43
CA GLU A 153 -11.72 -20.17 9.65
C GLU A 153 -12.38 -18.92 10.23
N PHE A 154 -11.68 -17.78 10.17
CA PHE A 154 -12.24 -16.52 10.64
C PHE A 154 -13.43 -16.06 9.77
N MET A 155 -13.33 -16.21 8.45
CA MET A 155 -14.46 -15.95 7.54
C MET A 155 -15.65 -16.86 7.82
N ASN A 156 -15.42 -18.14 8.13
CA ASN A 156 -16.50 -19.07 8.49
C ASN A 156 -17.20 -18.67 9.79
N VAL A 157 -16.45 -18.25 10.80
CA VAL A 157 -17.00 -17.73 12.06
C VAL A 157 -17.84 -16.47 11.80
N LEU A 158 -17.33 -15.51 11.02
CA LEU A 158 -18.08 -14.30 10.70
C LEU A 158 -19.36 -14.57 9.91
N ASN A 159 -19.33 -15.49 8.95
CA ASN A 159 -20.53 -15.89 8.20
C ASN A 159 -21.59 -16.59 9.09
N SER A 160 -21.17 -17.17 10.22
CA SER A 160 -22.07 -17.83 11.18
C SER A 160 -22.69 -16.87 12.20
N ILE A 161 -22.06 -15.71 12.41
CA ILE A 161 -22.59 -14.65 13.27
C ILE A 161 -23.48 -13.79 12.40
N LYS A 162 -24.79 -14.09 12.39
CA LYS A 162 -25.79 -13.16 11.82
C LYS A 162 -25.81 -11.89 12.68
N LEU A 163 -25.06 -10.87 12.24
CA LEU A 163 -25.25 -9.48 12.67
C LEU A 163 -26.45 -8.86 11.94
#